data_AF-A0A9P5VT62-F1
#
_entry.id   AF-A0A9P5VT62-F1
#
_cell.length_a   1.000
_cell.length_b   1.000
_cell.length_c   1.000
_cell.angle_alpha   90.00
_cell.angle_beta   90.00
_cell.angle_gamma   90.00
#
_symmetry.space_group_name_H-M   'P 1'
#
loop_
_entity.id
_entity.type
_entity.pdbx_description
1 polymer ?
#
loop_
_entity_poly.entity_id
_entity_poly.type
_entity_poly.pdbx_seq_one_letter_code
_entity_poly.pdbx_strand_id
1 'polypeptide(L)'
;MSDLSESSETMNTSDFEVASLKNPGYVRKFDRIIDDLQDVYSHKIRPLEKAYNFEHYSSSAPLGNDDIAAKPMVLLIGQYSTGKTTFINSLLKKSYPSSHIGVEPTTDRFVAVMDNPTDRIIPGNAAAVSSALPFKGLDKFGQAFLSRFQVSQTPSPVLQNFTIVDTPGILSGDKQRDRGYDYTSVIEWFAERADLVLLLFDSHKLDISNELKAAIHALKGHEEKVRVVLNKSDMVNQQQLMRVYGALMWSLGKVVHTPEVMRVYLVSIWLERPPNAFDDCRSLLESEKKDLLADLQHLPINAAIRKVNEIVKRARLARVHALIIAHLREKMPTFYGKAAALKNLSDNLPNEFKAVSKKYRLPMGDFPDVERFREALVGMKFEQFSVLNEKLLLASDEALGKDLPELLQRLPHHSSFTGTTAKPELDSEEDEDDEPRQRGLARTRSRYAPAKPERDVSAMVYSIVLFTLVLFFTTVVGGTVAIKMGWVDRRVLATLLATLDSHQL
;
A
#
# COMPACT_ATOMS: atom_id res chain seq x y z
N MET A 1 61.41 -18.20 0.80
CA MET A 1 61.33 -16.83 0.25
C MET A 1 60.90 -17.02 -1.20
N SER A 2 59.58 -17.15 -1.43
CA SER A 2 58.65 -16.06 -1.80
C SER A 2 58.89 -15.68 -3.27
N ASP A 3 57.94 -15.83 -4.19
CA ASP A 3 56.60 -15.20 -4.15
C ASP A 3 55.52 -16.05 -4.83
N LEU A 4 54.38 -16.15 -4.13
CA LEU A 4 53.05 -16.43 -4.67
C LEU A 4 52.42 -15.05 -4.96
N SER A 5 52.25 -14.68 -6.23
CA SER A 5 51.43 -13.52 -6.60
C SER A 5 49.98 -14.00 -6.82
N GLU A 6 49.14 -13.81 -5.79
CA GLU A 6 47.68 -13.83 -5.93
C GLU A 6 47.24 -12.70 -6.86
N SER A 7 46.76 -13.05 -8.04
CA SER A 7 45.93 -12.18 -8.88
C SER A 7 44.54 -12.09 -8.24
N SER A 8 44.27 -10.97 -7.57
CA SER A 8 42.94 -10.61 -7.10
C SER A 8 42.04 -10.31 -8.30
N GLU A 9 41.22 -11.29 -8.69
CA GLU A 9 40.08 -11.05 -9.55
C GLU A 9 39.12 -10.10 -8.82
N THR A 10 39.01 -8.88 -9.35
CA THR A 10 38.03 -7.90 -8.91
C THR A 10 36.64 -8.41 -9.33
N MET A 11 35.93 -9.04 -8.41
CA MET A 11 34.51 -9.37 -8.57
C MET A 11 33.74 -8.09 -8.90
N ASN A 12 33.14 -8.04 -10.10
CA ASN A 12 32.26 -6.96 -10.51
C ASN A 12 31.05 -6.88 -9.56
N THR A 13 30.77 -5.68 -9.05
CA THR A 13 29.67 -5.36 -8.12
C THR A 13 28.26 -5.65 -8.68
N SER A 14 28.12 -5.93 -9.98
CA SER A 14 26.86 -6.32 -10.65
C SER A 14 26.42 -7.77 -10.40
N ASP A 15 27.31 -8.63 -9.91
CA ASP A 15 27.01 -10.04 -9.65
C ASP A 15 26.42 -10.27 -8.25
N PHE A 16 26.67 -9.36 -7.31
CA PHE A 16 26.08 -9.38 -5.97
C PHE A 16 24.57 -9.02 -5.99
N GLU A 17 24.10 -8.24 -6.98
CA GLU A 17 22.75 -7.65 -7.02
C GLU A 17 21.61 -8.63 -7.34
N VAL A 18 21.87 -9.73 -8.06
CA VAL A 18 20.85 -10.76 -8.39
C VAL A 18 21.05 -12.04 -7.58
N ALA A 19 22.24 -12.27 -7.03
CA ALA A 19 22.49 -13.42 -6.14
C ALA A 19 21.63 -13.39 -4.86
N SER A 20 21.29 -12.20 -4.35
CA SER A 20 20.46 -12.03 -3.14
C SER A 20 18.98 -12.43 -3.35
N LEU A 21 18.45 -12.38 -4.58
CA LEU A 21 17.11 -12.90 -4.92
C LEU A 21 17.11 -14.43 -5.11
N LYS A 22 18.29 -15.06 -5.17
CA LYS A 22 18.49 -16.49 -5.48
C LYS A 22 18.76 -17.33 -4.23
N ASN A 23 17.99 -17.19 -3.15
CA ASN A 23 18.16 -18.10 -2.01
C ASN A 23 17.11 -19.23 -2.05
N PRO A 24 17.37 -20.37 -2.75
CA PRO A 24 16.41 -21.46 -2.92
C PRO A 24 16.02 -22.13 -1.59
N GLY A 25 16.87 -22.06 -0.55
CA GLY A 25 16.53 -22.53 0.79
C GLY A 25 15.48 -21.66 1.48
N TYR A 26 15.46 -20.37 1.14
CA TYR A 26 14.48 -19.40 1.64
C TYR A 26 13.12 -19.68 1.00
N VAL A 27 13.05 -19.76 -0.33
CA VAL A 27 11.81 -20.04 -1.11
C VAL A 27 11.09 -21.30 -0.64
N ARG A 28 11.80 -22.43 -0.49
CA ARG A 28 11.22 -23.71 -0.02
C ARG A 28 10.62 -23.65 1.38
N LYS A 29 11.09 -22.75 2.25
CA LYS A 29 10.52 -22.55 3.58
C LYS A 29 9.17 -21.84 3.50
N PHE A 30 8.98 -20.94 2.54
CA PHE A 30 7.71 -20.23 2.34
C PHE A 30 6.66 -21.08 1.67
N ASP A 31 7.02 -21.88 0.67
CA ASP A 31 6.08 -22.78 0.00
C ASP A 31 5.37 -23.67 1.05
N ARG A 32 6.13 -24.20 2.02
CA ARG A 32 5.57 -24.98 3.14
C ARG A 32 4.64 -24.18 4.05
N ILE A 33 4.95 -22.91 4.32
CA ILE A 33 4.08 -22.05 5.16
C ILE A 33 2.77 -21.76 4.43
N ILE A 34 2.82 -21.58 3.11
CA ILE A 34 1.64 -21.40 2.28
C ILE A 34 0.82 -22.69 2.21
N ASP A 35 1.45 -23.86 2.06
CA ASP A 35 0.79 -25.16 2.10
C ASP A 35 0.09 -25.37 3.46
N ASP A 36 0.79 -25.13 4.57
CA ASP A 36 0.21 -25.23 5.92
C ASP A 36 -0.97 -24.23 6.09
N LEU A 37 -0.86 -23.02 5.55
CA LEU A 37 -1.92 -22.01 5.58
C LEU A 37 -3.15 -22.44 4.76
N GLN A 38 -2.95 -23.06 3.61
CA GLN A 38 -4.02 -23.66 2.81
C GLN A 38 -4.70 -24.80 3.57
N ASP A 39 -3.94 -25.64 4.25
CA ASP A 39 -4.47 -26.75 5.04
C ASP A 39 -5.33 -26.24 6.20
N VAL A 40 -4.85 -25.25 6.96
CA VAL A 40 -5.61 -24.60 8.03
C VAL A 40 -6.91 -23.98 7.48
N TYR A 41 -6.84 -23.23 6.38
CA TYR A 41 -8.03 -22.62 5.80
C TYR A 41 -9.03 -23.67 5.30
N SER A 42 -8.57 -24.64 4.50
CA SER A 42 -9.43 -25.64 3.86
C SER A 42 -10.10 -26.60 4.85
N HIS A 43 -9.43 -26.95 5.95
CA HIS A 43 -9.94 -27.92 6.93
C HIS A 43 -10.64 -27.29 8.13
N LYS A 44 -10.23 -26.08 8.57
CA LYS A 44 -10.74 -25.49 9.82
C LYS A 44 -11.63 -24.26 9.61
N ILE A 45 -11.43 -23.49 8.53
CA ILE A 45 -12.16 -22.23 8.30
C ILE A 45 -13.24 -22.39 7.23
N ARG A 46 -12.87 -22.92 6.06
CA ARG A 46 -13.77 -23.10 4.90
C ARG A 46 -15.02 -23.94 5.22
N PRO A 47 -14.97 -25.02 6.02
CA PRO A 47 -16.17 -25.77 6.37
C PRO A 47 -17.15 -24.94 7.21
N LEU A 48 -16.66 -24.02 8.05
CA LEU A 48 -17.48 -23.08 8.79
C LEU A 48 -18.14 -22.07 7.83
N GLU A 49 -17.37 -21.49 6.90
CA GLU A 49 -17.91 -20.57 5.89
C GLU A 49 -19.06 -21.19 5.09
N LYS A 50 -18.87 -22.45 4.64
CA LYS A 50 -19.89 -23.19 3.89
C LYS A 50 -21.11 -23.53 4.73
N ALA A 51 -20.92 -23.98 5.97
CA ALA A 51 -22.02 -24.41 6.84
C ALA A 51 -23.01 -23.26 7.16
N TYR A 52 -22.54 -22.01 7.18
CA TYR A 52 -23.33 -20.83 7.50
C TYR A 52 -23.48 -19.86 6.33
N ASN A 53 -23.21 -20.30 5.10
CA ASN A 53 -23.42 -19.52 3.88
C ASN A 53 -22.72 -18.14 3.90
N PHE A 54 -21.50 -18.06 4.46
CA PHE A 54 -20.76 -16.81 4.63
C PHE A 54 -20.58 -16.02 3.33
N GLU A 55 -20.48 -16.72 2.20
CA GLU A 55 -20.32 -16.17 0.86
C GLU A 55 -21.42 -15.20 0.45
N HIS A 56 -22.65 -15.38 0.96
CA HIS A 56 -23.78 -14.50 0.65
C HIS A 56 -23.72 -13.16 1.41
N TYR A 57 -22.91 -13.09 2.46
CA TYR A 57 -22.83 -11.95 3.38
C TYR A 57 -21.51 -11.20 3.29
N SER A 58 -20.44 -11.90 2.90
CA SER A 58 -19.16 -11.27 2.59
C SER A 58 -19.12 -10.86 1.13
N SER A 59 -18.61 -9.67 0.83
CA SER A 59 -18.34 -9.21 -0.54
C SER A 59 -17.24 -10.02 -1.25
N SER A 60 -16.70 -11.07 -0.62
CA SER A 60 -15.61 -11.89 -1.14
C SER A 60 -16.02 -13.37 -1.22
N ALA A 61 -15.82 -13.95 -2.41
CA ALA A 61 -15.96 -15.38 -2.64
C ALA A 61 -15.01 -16.19 -1.72
N PRO A 62 -15.25 -17.50 -1.50
CA PRO A 62 -14.29 -18.36 -0.82
C PRO A 62 -12.94 -18.29 -1.51
N LEU A 63 -11.89 -18.27 -0.71
CA LEU A 63 -10.54 -18.33 -1.24
C LEU A 63 -10.31 -19.74 -1.81
N GLY A 64 -9.90 -19.82 -3.07
CA GLY A 64 -9.34 -21.03 -3.63
C GLY A 64 -7.94 -21.29 -3.10
N ASN A 65 -7.47 -22.53 -3.22
CA ASN A 65 -6.06 -22.84 -2.89
C ASN A 65 -5.13 -21.98 -3.76
N ASP A 66 -5.46 -21.79 -5.04
CA ASP A 66 -4.69 -20.95 -5.96
C ASP A 66 -4.63 -19.48 -5.52
N ASP A 67 -5.69 -18.95 -4.88
CA ASP A 67 -5.69 -17.58 -4.34
C ASP A 67 -4.72 -17.46 -3.15
N ILE A 68 -4.69 -18.47 -2.28
CA ILE A 68 -3.78 -18.54 -1.13
C ILE A 68 -2.34 -18.79 -1.59
N ALA A 69 -2.12 -19.60 -2.62
CA ALA A 69 -0.80 -19.88 -3.19
C ALA A 69 -0.31 -18.86 -4.22
N ALA A 70 -1.15 -17.90 -4.61
CA ALA A 70 -0.77 -16.89 -5.59
C ALA A 70 0.53 -16.19 -5.16
N LYS A 71 1.53 -16.16 -6.04
CA LYS A 71 2.75 -15.39 -5.78
C LYS A 71 2.40 -13.91 -5.63
N PRO A 72 3.15 -13.17 -4.80
CA PRO A 72 2.94 -11.74 -4.68
C PRO A 72 3.06 -11.03 -6.03
N MET A 73 2.32 -9.95 -6.19
CA MET A 73 2.22 -9.21 -7.45
C MET A 73 2.78 -7.79 -7.31
N VAL A 74 3.68 -7.42 -8.21
CA VAL A 74 4.22 -6.07 -8.37
C VAL A 74 3.55 -5.40 -9.55
N LEU A 75 2.79 -4.33 -9.31
CA LEU A 75 2.12 -3.55 -10.36
C LEU A 75 2.97 -2.34 -10.74
N LEU A 76 3.33 -2.21 -12.01
CA LEU A 76 4.05 -1.02 -12.51
C LEU A 76 3.07 -0.06 -13.15
N ILE A 77 2.98 1.18 -12.68
CA ILE A 77 2.15 2.24 -13.27
C ILE A 77 3.04 3.42 -13.61
N GLY A 78 2.81 4.05 -14.75
CA GLY A 78 3.54 5.26 -15.10
C GLY A 78 3.27 5.69 -16.53
N GLN A 79 3.68 6.91 -16.85
CA GLN A 79 3.49 7.45 -18.19
C GLN A 79 4.28 6.70 -19.25
N TYR A 80 3.97 7.04 -20.50
CA TYR A 80 4.75 6.57 -21.63
C TYR A 80 6.24 6.94 -21.48
N SER A 81 7.13 6.02 -21.87
CA SER A 81 8.59 6.22 -21.84
C SER A 81 9.26 6.40 -20.45
N THR A 82 8.57 6.13 -19.33
CA THR A 82 9.18 6.20 -17.98
C THR A 82 10.11 5.04 -17.63
N GLY A 83 10.16 4.00 -18.46
CA GLY A 83 11.08 2.87 -18.31
C GLY A 83 10.53 1.65 -17.57
N LYS A 84 9.20 1.44 -17.53
CA LYS A 84 8.56 0.24 -16.94
C LYS A 84 9.10 -1.07 -17.51
N THR A 85 9.01 -1.25 -18.82
CA THR A 85 9.50 -2.46 -19.50
C THR A 85 11.03 -2.62 -19.38
N THR A 86 11.77 -1.50 -19.44
CA THR A 86 13.23 -1.50 -19.21
C THR A 86 13.58 -1.95 -17.79
N PHE A 87 12.80 -1.53 -16.79
CA PHE A 87 12.97 -1.96 -15.41
C PHE A 87 12.79 -3.47 -15.26
N ILE A 88 11.75 -4.03 -15.87
CA ILE A 88 11.54 -5.49 -15.88
C ILE A 88 12.71 -6.19 -16.53
N ASN A 89 13.10 -5.77 -17.74
CA ASN A 89 14.20 -6.43 -18.46
C ASN A 89 15.53 -6.34 -17.72
N SER A 90 15.80 -5.20 -17.07
CA SER A 90 16.98 -5.02 -16.21
C SER A 90 16.95 -5.96 -15.01
N LEU A 91 15.79 -6.11 -14.36
CA LEU A 91 15.63 -6.99 -13.20
C LEU A 91 15.75 -8.47 -13.58
N LEU A 92 15.23 -8.85 -14.75
CA LEU A 92 15.32 -10.21 -15.29
C LEU A 92 16.68 -10.52 -15.93
N LYS A 93 17.51 -9.49 -16.19
CA LYS A 93 18.74 -9.56 -17.00
C LYS A 93 18.51 -10.12 -18.42
N LYS A 94 17.27 -10.05 -18.92
CA LYS A 94 16.86 -10.51 -20.26
C LYS A 94 15.51 -9.91 -20.65
N SER A 95 15.21 -9.91 -21.94
CA SER A 95 13.88 -9.58 -22.46
C SER A 95 12.90 -10.74 -22.22
N TYR A 96 11.67 -10.41 -21.82
CA TYR A 96 10.58 -11.40 -21.75
C TYR A 96 9.81 -11.47 -23.09
N PRO A 97 9.11 -12.58 -23.39
CA PRO A 97 8.31 -12.72 -24.61
C PRO A 97 7.32 -11.56 -24.82
N SER A 98 7.25 -11.03 -26.04
CA SER A 98 6.43 -9.85 -26.37
C SER A 98 6.84 -8.54 -25.68
N SER A 99 8.01 -8.48 -25.01
CA SER A 99 8.57 -7.20 -24.58
C SER A 99 9.06 -6.41 -25.79
N HIS A 100 8.48 -5.25 -26.03
CA HIS A 100 8.92 -4.31 -27.06
C HIS A 100 9.32 -2.99 -26.40
N ILE A 101 10.62 -2.67 -26.46
CA ILE A 101 11.15 -1.38 -26.01
C ILE A 101 11.38 -0.52 -27.25
N GLY A 102 10.71 0.62 -27.31
CA GLY A 102 10.87 1.60 -28.39
C GLY A 102 10.47 3.00 -27.93
N VAL A 103 10.85 3.99 -28.74
CA VAL A 103 10.55 5.42 -28.55
C VAL A 103 9.13 5.83 -28.98
N GLU A 104 8.43 4.93 -29.70
CA GLU A 104 7.00 5.03 -30.01
C GLU A 104 6.16 4.17 -29.05
N PRO A 105 4.85 4.44 -28.83
CA PRO A 105 3.98 3.64 -27.95
C PRO A 105 4.00 2.14 -28.23
N THR A 106 4.96 1.41 -27.66
CA THR A 106 5.21 -0.01 -27.95
C THR A 106 4.39 -0.95 -27.08
N THR A 107 4.05 -0.53 -25.85
CA THR A 107 3.25 -1.33 -24.91
C THR A 107 1.83 -0.78 -24.84
N ASP A 108 0.94 -1.36 -25.63
CA ASP A 108 -0.50 -1.08 -25.65
C ASP A 108 -1.34 -2.14 -24.91
N ARG A 109 -0.66 -3.05 -24.20
CA ARG A 109 -1.24 -4.20 -23.49
C ARG A 109 -0.81 -4.25 -22.04
N PHE A 110 -1.69 -4.77 -21.20
CA PHE A 110 -1.30 -5.26 -19.88
C PHE A 110 -0.59 -6.60 -20.05
N VAL A 111 0.60 -6.72 -19.45
CA VAL A 111 1.40 -7.94 -19.52
C VAL A 111 1.70 -8.43 -18.11
N ALA A 112 1.15 -9.59 -17.74
CA ALA A 112 1.56 -10.29 -16.53
C ALA A 112 2.79 -11.16 -16.84
N VAL A 113 3.94 -10.76 -16.31
CA VAL A 113 5.22 -11.44 -16.47
C VAL A 113 5.41 -12.44 -15.32
N MET A 114 5.45 -13.74 -15.65
CA MET A 114 5.46 -14.84 -14.67
C MET A 114 6.56 -15.86 -14.97
N ASP A 115 6.95 -16.64 -13.97
CA ASP A 115 7.90 -17.73 -14.15
C ASP A 115 7.27 -18.93 -14.87
N ASN A 116 8.02 -19.54 -15.77
CA ASN A 116 7.72 -20.85 -16.36
C ASN A 116 9.04 -21.45 -16.89
N PRO A 117 9.27 -22.77 -16.77
CA PRO A 117 10.44 -23.43 -17.36
C PRO A 117 10.68 -23.14 -18.85
N THR A 118 9.62 -22.80 -19.58
CA THR A 118 9.65 -22.49 -21.02
C THR A 118 9.02 -21.14 -21.31
N ASP A 119 9.56 -20.45 -22.32
CA ASP A 119 8.96 -19.22 -22.81
C ASP A 119 7.58 -19.52 -23.42
N ARG A 120 6.55 -18.84 -22.90
CA ARG A 120 5.16 -19.06 -23.33
C ARG A 120 4.37 -17.77 -23.26
N ILE A 121 3.54 -17.53 -24.27
CA ILE A 121 2.57 -16.43 -24.27
C ILE A 121 1.17 -17.02 -24.15
N ILE A 122 0.39 -16.52 -23.20
CA ILE A 122 -1.01 -16.91 -23.00
C ILE A 122 -1.88 -15.67 -23.25
N PRO A 123 -2.78 -15.70 -24.26
CA PRO A 123 -3.71 -14.61 -24.51
C PRO A 123 -4.67 -14.37 -23.33
N GLY A 124 -5.13 -13.13 -23.14
CA GLY A 124 -5.99 -12.75 -22.01
C GLY A 124 -7.27 -13.57 -21.88
N ASN A 125 -7.92 -13.90 -23.00
CA ASN A 125 -9.09 -14.79 -23.02
C ASN A 125 -8.81 -16.18 -22.42
N ALA A 126 -7.64 -16.77 -22.73
CA ALA A 126 -7.26 -18.05 -22.16
C ALA A 126 -6.84 -17.90 -20.68
N ALA A 127 -6.19 -16.78 -20.33
CA ALA A 127 -5.79 -16.50 -18.95
C ALA A 127 -7.00 -16.30 -18.01
N ALA A 128 -8.09 -15.70 -18.49
CA ALA A 128 -9.32 -15.49 -17.73
C ALA A 128 -10.12 -16.78 -17.46
N VAL A 129 -9.92 -17.84 -18.24
CA VAL A 129 -10.61 -19.13 -18.04
C VAL A 129 -9.75 -20.15 -17.29
N SER A 130 -8.43 -19.94 -17.27
CA SER A 130 -7.49 -20.84 -16.60
C SER A 130 -7.66 -20.82 -15.08
N SER A 131 -7.90 -21.98 -14.46
CA SER A 131 -7.90 -22.12 -13.00
C SER A 131 -6.51 -21.94 -12.38
N ALA A 132 -5.44 -22.25 -13.13
CA ALA A 132 -4.06 -22.16 -12.65
C ALA A 132 -3.51 -20.72 -12.59
N LEU A 133 -4.28 -19.71 -13.01
CA LEU A 133 -3.84 -18.33 -13.08
C LEU A 133 -4.79 -17.42 -12.29
N PRO A 134 -4.28 -16.43 -11.53
CA PRO A 134 -5.09 -15.56 -10.67
C PRO A 134 -5.81 -14.45 -11.47
N PHE A 135 -6.19 -14.70 -12.72
CA PHE A 135 -6.73 -13.69 -13.65
C PHE A 135 -8.19 -13.93 -14.05
N LYS A 136 -8.86 -14.92 -13.45
CA LYS A 136 -10.26 -15.24 -13.74
C LYS A 136 -11.20 -14.05 -13.54
N GLY A 137 -10.92 -13.21 -12.54
CA GLY A 137 -11.72 -12.01 -12.25
C GLY A 137 -11.66 -10.93 -13.35
N LEU A 138 -10.75 -11.02 -14.32
CA LEU A 138 -10.64 -10.06 -15.42
C LEU A 138 -11.74 -10.21 -16.47
N ASP A 139 -12.47 -11.34 -16.48
CA ASP A 139 -13.57 -11.58 -17.42
C ASP A 139 -14.66 -10.49 -17.35
N LYS A 140 -14.84 -9.87 -16.17
CA LYS A 140 -15.79 -8.77 -15.95
C LYS A 140 -15.54 -7.53 -16.82
N PHE A 141 -14.32 -7.34 -17.31
CA PHE A 141 -13.96 -6.20 -18.17
C PHE A 141 -14.24 -6.46 -19.66
N GLY A 142 -14.66 -7.68 -20.01
CA GLY A 142 -15.10 -8.04 -21.34
C GLY A 142 -13.99 -8.19 -22.39
N GLN A 143 -14.41 -8.54 -23.61
CA GLN A 143 -13.51 -8.91 -24.70
C GLN A 143 -12.56 -7.79 -25.15
N ALA A 144 -13.00 -6.54 -25.09
CA ALA A 144 -12.18 -5.40 -25.46
C ALA A 144 -10.90 -5.32 -24.61
N PHE A 145 -11.04 -5.48 -23.29
CA PHE A 145 -9.89 -5.55 -22.39
C PHE A 145 -9.09 -6.85 -22.55
N LEU A 146 -9.75 -8.01 -22.61
CA LEU A 146 -9.06 -9.31 -22.68
C LEU A 146 -8.20 -9.47 -23.94
N SER A 147 -8.57 -8.80 -25.05
CA SER A 147 -7.73 -8.71 -26.26
C SER A 147 -6.44 -7.90 -26.06
N ARG A 148 -6.42 -7.04 -25.04
CA ARG A 148 -5.32 -6.16 -24.63
C ARG A 148 -4.63 -6.62 -23.35
N PHE A 149 -4.93 -7.82 -22.87
CA PHE A 149 -4.25 -8.48 -21.76
C PHE A 149 -3.55 -9.73 -22.25
N GLN A 150 -2.37 -10.01 -21.69
CA GLN A 150 -1.65 -11.25 -21.95
C GLN A 150 -0.79 -11.64 -20.75
N VAL A 151 -0.52 -12.94 -20.63
CA VAL A 151 0.48 -13.46 -19.70
C VAL A 151 1.71 -13.84 -20.50
N SER A 152 2.85 -13.29 -20.14
CA SER A 152 4.15 -13.63 -20.68
C SER A 152 4.91 -14.44 -19.65
N GLN A 153 5.24 -15.68 -19.99
CA GLN A 153 5.95 -16.57 -19.09
C GLN A 153 7.38 -16.79 -19.60
N THR A 154 8.35 -16.79 -18.69
CA THR A 154 9.76 -17.02 -19.00
C THR A 154 10.51 -17.54 -17.79
N PRO A 155 11.54 -18.41 -17.95
CA PRO A 155 12.25 -18.97 -16.81
C PRO A 155 13.10 -17.89 -16.14
N SER A 156 12.79 -17.56 -14.90
CA SER A 156 13.53 -16.56 -14.14
C SER A 156 13.50 -16.83 -12.63
N PRO A 157 14.67 -16.93 -11.97
CA PRO A 157 14.74 -17.02 -10.52
C PRO A 157 14.04 -15.86 -9.80
N VAL A 158 13.96 -14.67 -10.42
CA VAL A 158 13.26 -13.53 -9.83
C VAL A 158 11.74 -13.76 -9.86
N LEU A 159 11.23 -14.26 -10.98
CA LEU A 159 9.79 -14.53 -11.17
C LEU A 159 9.31 -15.75 -10.38
N GLN A 160 10.24 -16.55 -9.84
CA GLN A 160 9.92 -17.58 -8.85
C GLN A 160 9.36 -16.96 -7.56
N ASN A 161 9.80 -15.75 -7.22
CA ASN A 161 9.43 -15.07 -5.97
C ASN A 161 8.18 -14.20 -6.11
N PHE A 162 7.94 -13.58 -7.26
CA PHE A 162 6.79 -12.70 -7.50
C PHE A 162 6.40 -12.60 -8.98
N THR A 163 5.18 -12.15 -9.25
CA THR A 163 4.68 -11.80 -10.59
C THR A 163 4.82 -10.30 -10.80
N ILE A 164 5.16 -9.85 -12.01
CA ILE A 164 5.20 -8.42 -12.34
C ILE A 164 4.11 -8.12 -13.36
N VAL A 165 3.33 -7.07 -13.16
CA VAL A 165 2.34 -6.59 -14.13
C VAL A 165 2.87 -5.31 -14.77
N ASP A 166 3.27 -5.41 -16.03
CA ASP A 166 3.59 -4.25 -16.87
C ASP A 166 2.29 -3.66 -17.41
N THR A 167 2.08 -2.36 -17.17
CA THR A 167 0.87 -1.66 -17.64
C THR A 167 1.18 -0.83 -18.88
N PRO A 168 0.18 -0.62 -19.76
CA PRO A 168 0.31 0.34 -20.86
C PRO A 168 0.74 1.71 -20.34
N GLY A 169 1.65 2.37 -21.06
CA GLY A 169 2.07 3.73 -20.71
C GLY A 169 0.90 4.70 -20.77
N ILE A 170 0.65 5.44 -19.69
CA ILE A 170 -0.36 6.51 -19.70
C ILE A 170 0.14 7.62 -20.63
N LEU A 171 -0.68 7.96 -21.62
CA LEU A 171 -0.34 8.98 -22.61
C LEU A 171 -0.64 10.37 -22.05
N SER A 172 0.25 11.31 -22.31
CA SER A 172 0.08 12.70 -21.91
C SER A 172 -0.82 13.39 -22.96
N GLY A 173 -2.14 13.31 -22.81
CA GLY A 173 -3.11 14.05 -23.62
C GLY A 173 -4.45 13.36 -23.86
N ASP A 174 -5.50 14.15 -24.10
CA ASP A 174 -6.90 13.68 -24.21
C ASP A 174 -7.24 12.90 -25.50
N LYS A 175 -6.30 12.77 -26.44
CA LYS A 175 -6.58 12.28 -27.81
C LYS A 175 -6.61 10.75 -27.99
N GLN A 176 -6.37 9.96 -26.95
CA GLN A 176 -6.44 8.49 -27.00
C GLN A 176 -7.18 7.91 -25.79
N ARG A 177 -8.38 8.44 -25.52
CA ARG A 177 -9.29 7.88 -24.51
C ARG A 177 -9.98 6.58 -24.94
N ASP A 178 -9.96 6.25 -26.22
CA ASP A 178 -10.74 5.12 -26.73
C ASP A 178 -9.91 3.83 -26.79
N ARG A 179 -9.61 3.28 -25.60
CA ARG A 179 -8.99 1.95 -25.47
C ARG A 179 -10.01 0.82 -25.59
N GLY A 180 -11.31 1.15 -25.61
CA GLY A 180 -12.42 0.21 -25.58
C GLY A 180 -12.66 -0.44 -24.21
N TYR A 181 -11.97 -0.02 -23.15
CA TYR A 181 -12.16 -0.51 -21.78
C TYR A 181 -11.83 0.58 -20.75
N ASP A 182 -12.37 0.45 -19.53
CA ASP A 182 -12.07 1.36 -18.43
C ASP A 182 -10.70 1.04 -17.83
N TYR A 183 -9.70 1.86 -18.19
CA TYR A 183 -8.34 1.72 -17.67
C TYR A 183 -8.28 1.89 -16.14
N THR A 184 -9.06 2.81 -15.58
CA THR A 184 -9.01 3.14 -14.16
C THR A 184 -9.53 1.98 -13.33
N SER A 185 -10.66 1.38 -13.71
CA SER A 185 -11.21 0.20 -13.02
C SER A 185 -10.32 -1.04 -13.15
N VAL A 186 -9.58 -1.20 -14.26
CA VAL A 186 -8.59 -2.28 -14.40
C VAL A 186 -7.42 -2.04 -13.46
N ILE A 187 -6.90 -0.81 -13.37
CA ILE A 187 -5.84 -0.45 -12.41
C ILE A 187 -6.29 -0.69 -10.98
N GLU A 188 -7.51 -0.29 -10.62
CA GLU A 188 -8.10 -0.57 -9.30
C GLU A 188 -8.10 -2.07 -9.00
N TRP A 189 -8.56 -2.90 -9.95
CA TRP A 189 -8.60 -4.36 -9.77
C TRP A 189 -7.22 -4.99 -9.55
N PHE A 190 -6.20 -4.54 -10.29
CA PHE A 190 -4.82 -4.97 -10.07
C PHE A 190 -4.27 -4.41 -8.77
N ALA A 191 -4.57 -3.16 -8.44
CA ALA A 191 -4.12 -2.50 -7.23
C ALA A 191 -4.65 -3.23 -5.99
N GLU A 192 -5.92 -3.63 -5.95
CA GLU A 192 -6.49 -4.46 -4.87
C GLU A 192 -5.65 -5.73 -4.61
N ARG A 193 -5.16 -6.37 -5.67
CA ARG A 193 -4.45 -7.66 -5.63
C ARG A 193 -2.94 -7.55 -5.57
N ALA A 194 -2.39 -6.37 -5.87
CA ALA A 194 -0.96 -6.13 -5.83
C ALA A 194 -0.46 -6.12 -4.38
N ASP A 195 0.76 -6.62 -4.19
CA ASP A 195 1.50 -6.54 -2.94
C ASP A 195 2.37 -5.29 -2.86
N LEU A 196 2.73 -4.76 -4.04
CA LEU A 196 3.54 -3.58 -4.22
C LEU A 196 3.11 -2.88 -5.51
N VAL A 197 2.92 -1.56 -5.45
CA VAL A 197 2.62 -0.73 -6.62
C VAL A 197 3.78 0.24 -6.81
N LEU A 198 4.49 0.13 -7.94
CA LEU A 198 5.54 1.06 -8.33
C LEU A 198 4.99 2.12 -9.27
N LEU A 199 4.96 3.37 -8.82
CA LEU A 199 4.63 4.56 -9.62
C LEU A 199 5.90 5.13 -10.25
N LEU A 200 6.13 4.89 -11.53
CA LEU A 200 7.32 5.33 -12.26
C LEU A 200 7.12 6.71 -12.90
N PHE A 201 8.06 7.61 -12.60
CA PHE A 201 8.20 8.95 -13.19
C PHE A 201 9.55 9.09 -13.90
N ASP A 202 9.61 9.96 -14.90
CA ASP A 202 10.83 10.32 -15.61
C ASP A 202 11.37 11.66 -15.05
N SER A 203 12.63 11.69 -14.63
CA SER A 203 13.27 12.90 -14.07
C SER A 203 13.32 14.08 -15.04
N HIS A 204 13.29 13.82 -16.35
CA HIS A 204 13.34 14.84 -17.39
C HIS A 204 11.95 15.35 -17.78
N LYS A 205 10.91 14.52 -17.60
CA LYS A 205 9.52 14.80 -18.01
C LYS A 205 8.56 14.53 -16.86
N LEU A 206 8.58 15.43 -15.87
CA LEU A 206 7.57 15.46 -14.82
C LEU A 206 6.32 16.18 -15.32
N ASP A 207 5.40 15.40 -15.87
CA ASP A 207 4.01 15.80 -16.02
C ASP A 207 3.15 14.81 -15.22
N ILE A 208 2.02 15.24 -14.66
CA ILE A 208 1.02 14.35 -14.08
C ILE A 208 -0.30 14.59 -14.82
N SER A 209 -0.48 13.83 -15.90
CA SER A 209 -1.69 13.89 -16.72
C SER A 209 -2.94 13.56 -15.90
N ASN A 210 -4.11 14.02 -16.36
CA ASN A 210 -5.39 13.75 -15.68
C ASN A 210 -5.68 12.24 -15.58
N GLU A 211 -5.29 11.45 -16.59
CA GLU A 211 -5.42 9.99 -16.56
C GLU A 211 -4.49 9.36 -15.52
N LEU A 212 -3.25 9.86 -15.36
CA LEU A 212 -2.37 9.41 -14.27
C LEU A 212 -2.94 9.78 -12.90
N LYS A 213 -3.54 10.97 -12.75
CA LYS A 213 -4.24 11.34 -11.50
C LYS A 213 -5.40 10.39 -11.21
N ALA A 214 -6.21 10.05 -12.22
CA ALA A 214 -7.30 9.08 -12.05
C ALA A 214 -6.77 7.70 -11.65
N ALA A 215 -5.67 7.23 -12.26
CA ALA A 215 -5.02 5.99 -11.88
C ALA A 215 -4.47 6.03 -10.45
N ILE A 216 -3.89 7.15 -10.00
CA ILE A 216 -3.43 7.32 -8.61
C ILE A 216 -4.63 7.36 -7.65
N HIS A 217 -5.74 8.00 -8.02
CA HIS A 217 -6.96 7.99 -7.22
C HIS A 217 -7.57 6.59 -7.08
N ALA A 218 -7.40 5.72 -8.09
CA ALA A 218 -7.78 4.31 -8.01
C ALA A 218 -6.94 3.49 -7.01
N LEU A 219 -5.82 4.04 -6.52
CA LEU A 219 -5.00 3.44 -5.46
C LEU A 219 -5.43 3.88 -4.06
N LYS A 220 -6.54 4.61 -3.94
CA LYS A 220 -7.03 5.08 -2.64
C LYS A 220 -7.42 3.89 -1.74
N GLY A 221 -6.95 3.91 -0.48
CA GLY A 221 -7.10 2.80 0.46
C GLY A 221 -6.04 1.69 0.31
N HIS A 222 -5.06 1.92 -0.57
CA HIS A 222 -3.94 1.03 -0.88
C HIS A 222 -2.61 1.80 -0.88
N GLU A 223 -2.55 2.97 -0.23
CA GLU A 223 -1.39 3.86 -0.25
C GLU A 223 -0.16 3.25 0.42
N GLU A 224 -0.34 2.36 1.40
CA GLU A 224 0.73 1.75 2.20
C GLU A 224 1.69 0.88 1.36
N LYS A 225 1.17 0.32 0.26
CA LYS A 225 1.93 -0.51 -0.68
C LYS A 225 2.37 0.24 -1.93
N VAL A 226 2.15 1.55 -2.01
CA VAL A 226 2.64 2.38 -3.10
C VAL A 226 4.07 2.81 -2.82
N ARG A 227 4.94 2.68 -3.82
CA ARG A 227 6.28 3.27 -3.86
C ARG A 227 6.44 4.06 -5.14
N VAL A 228 7.07 5.21 -5.03
CA VAL A 228 7.34 6.06 -6.19
C VAL A 228 8.76 5.79 -6.66
N VAL A 229 8.97 5.73 -7.95
CA VAL A 229 10.28 5.54 -8.57
C VAL A 229 10.51 6.70 -9.52
N LEU A 230 11.43 7.60 -9.15
CA LEU A 230 11.89 8.65 -10.04
C LEU A 230 13.06 8.09 -10.84
N ASN A 231 12.78 7.65 -12.06
CA ASN A 231 13.73 6.99 -12.93
C ASN A 231 14.51 8.00 -13.78
N LYS A 232 15.63 7.56 -14.36
CA LYS A 232 16.55 8.36 -15.18
C LYS A 232 17.11 9.56 -14.43
N SER A 233 17.24 9.47 -13.11
CA SER A 233 17.75 10.57 -12.28
C SER A 233 19.17 11.02 -12.66
N ASP A 234 19.95 10.17 -13.33
CA ASP A 234 21.27 10.50 -13.90
C ASP A 234 21.20 11.36 -15.18
N MET A 235 20.02 11.66 -15.73
CA MET A 235 19.85 12.56 -16.88
C MET A 235 19.77 14.03 -16.49
N VAL A 236 19.78 14.33 -15.20
CA VAL A 236 19.74 15.68 -14.65
C VAL A 236 20.86 15.84 -13.62
N ASN A 237 21.42 17.04 -13.51
CA ASN A 237 22.40 17.33 -12.48
C ASN A 237 21.75 17.41 -11.09
N GLN A 238 22.57 17.42 -10.04
CA GLN A 238 22.13 17.42 -8.64
C GLN A 238 21.13 18.54 -8.31
N GLN A 239 21.35 19.77 -8.79
CA GLN A 239 20.44 20.89 -8.51
C GLN A 239 19.08 20.70 -9.17
N GLN A 240 19.07 20.25 -10.43
CA GLN A 240 17.85 19.99 -11.17
C GLN A 240 17.11 18.79 -10.59
N LEU A 241 17.82 17.74 -10.15
CA LEU A 241 17.24 16.58 -9.48
C LEU A 241 16.46 16.99 -8.23
N MET A 242 17.00 17.89 -7.40
CA MET A 242 16.29 18.39 -6.21
C MET A 242 15.03 19.18 -6.57
N ARG A 243 15.05 19.99 -7.64
CA ARG A 243 13.87 20.71 -8.12
C ARG A 243 12.79 19.77 -8.64
N VAL A 244 13.20 18.78 -9.42
CA VAL A 244 12.34 17.72 -9.97
C VAL A 244 11.71 16.92 -8.83
N TYR A 245 12.50 16.47 -7.86
CA TYR A 245 12.01 15.79 -6.66
C TYR A 245 10.98 16.61 -5.88
N GLY A 246 11.27 17.89 -5.61
CA GLY A 246 10.34 18.79 -4.92
C GLY A 246 9.02 18.99 -5.68
N ALA A 247 9.10 19.16 -7.01
CA ALA A 247 7.92 19.30 -7.86
C ALA A 247 7.06 18.02 -7.88
N LEU A 248 7.69 16.85 -7.89
CA LEU A 248 7.02 15.55 -7.81
C LEU A 248 6.26 15.41 -6.49
N MET A 249 6.92 15.65 -5.36
CA MET A 249 6.30 15.54 -4.03
C MET A 249 5.15 16.52 -3.85
N TRP A 250 5.31 17.76 -4.30
CA TRP A 250 4.24 18.75 -4.31
C TRP A 250 3.03 18.30 -5.13
N SER A 251 3.27 17.70 -6.30
CA SER A 251 2.20 17.24 -7.18
C SER A 251 1.51 16.00 -6.63
N LEU A 252 2.25 15.05 -6.06
CA LEU A 252 1.69 13.89 -5.38
C LEU A 252 0.87 14.28 -4.15
N GLY A 253 1.33 15.24 -3.34
CA GLY A 253 0.58 15.72 -2.17
C GLY A 253 -0.76 16.38 -2.51
N LYS A 254 -0.95 16.86 -3.76
CA LYS A 254 -2.24 17.36 -4.23
C LYS A 254 -3.21 16.27 -4.65
N VAL A 255 -2.69 15.12 -5.10
CA VAL A 255 -3.48 14.02 -5.68
C VAL A 255 -3.78 12.96 -4.64
N VAL A 256 -2.79 12.64 -3.80
CA VAL A 256 -2.91 11.65 -2.74
C VAL A 256 -3.47 12.33 -1.50
N HIS A 257 -4.63 11.89 -1.04
CA HIS A 257 -5.30 12.45 0.13
C HIS A 257 -4.96 11.65 1.40
N THR A 258 -3.68 11.45 1.65
CA THR A 258 -3.17 10.82 2.89
C THR A 258 -2.13 11.74 3.54
N PRO A 259 -2.11 11.86 4.88
CA PRO A 259 -1.05 12.59 5.58
C PRO A 259 0.30 11.87 5.50
N GLU A 260 0.33 10.60 5.10
CA GLU A 260 1.55 9.80 5.00
C GLU A 260 2.36 10.12 3.73
N VAL A 261 3.67 10.30 3.89
CA VAL A 261 4.56 10.61 2.77
C VAL A 261 4.99 9.32 2.07
N MET A 262 4.74 9.22 0.77
CA MET A 262 5.18 8.07 -0.04
C MET A 262 6.71 8.03 -0.16
N ARG A 263 7.30 6.84 0.01
CA ARG A 263 8.73 6.60 -0.28
C ARG A 263 8.99 6.74 -1.78
N VAL A 264 9.94 7.59 -2.13
CA VAL A 264 10.39 7.82 -3.52
C VAL A 264 11.81 7.30 -3.69
N TYR A 265 12.04 6.34 -4.60
CA TYR A 265 13.37 5.87 -4.95
C TYR A 265 13.94 6.69 -6.11
N LEU A 266 15.13 7.27 -5.92
CA LEU A 266 15.87 7.97 -6.97
C LEU A 266 16.78 6.98 -7.69
N VAL A 267 16.44 6.62 -8.93
CA VAL A 267 17.15 5.53 -9.63
C VAL A 267 17.40 5.86 -11.10
N SER A 268 18.32 5.11 -11.71
CA SER A 268 18.60 5.19 -13.14
C SER A 268 18.76 3.78 -13.68
N ILE A 269 17.67 3.26 -14.24
CA ILE A 269 17.64 1.88 -14.73
C ILE A 269 17.76 1.90 -16.25
N TRP A 270 18.94 1.48 -16.71
CA TRP A 270 19.32 1.42 -18.12
C TRP A 270 19.81 0.01 -18.46
N LEU A 271 19.57 -0.45 -19.70
CA LEU A 271 20.25 -1.64 -20.23
C LEU A 271 21.69 -1.29 -20.60
N GLU A 272 21.88 -0.13 -21.23
CA GLU A 272 23.17 0.47 -21.53
C GLU A 272 23.14 1.91 -21.03
N ARG A 273 24.13 2.29 -20.22
CA ARG A 273 24.17 3.63 -19.64
C ARG A 273 24.42 4.65 -20.75
N PRO A 274 23.57 5.68 -20.88
CA PRO A 274 23.73 6.68 -21.92
C PRO A 274 24.98 7.57 -21.67
N PRO A 275 25.66 8.02 -22.73
CA PRO A 275 26.94 8.73 -22.62
C PRO A 275 26.82 10.13 -22.00
N ASN A 276 25.63 10.72 -22.02
CA ASN A 276 25.31 12.03 -21.46
C ASN A 276 24.80 11.96 -20.00
N ALA A 277 24.92 10.82 -19.33
CA ALA A 277 24.55 10.68 -17.93
C ALA A 277 25.50 11.49 -17.03
N PHE A 278 24.92 12.19 -16.05
CA PHE A 278 25.64 12.84 -14.97
C PHE A 278 26.13 11.80 -13.95
N ASP A 279 27.29 12.07 -13.35
CA ASP A 279 27.93 11.20 -12.34
C ASP A 279 27.91 11.79 -10.92
N ASP A 280 27.43 13.02 -10.77
CA ASP A 280 27.41 13.79 -9.52
C ASP A 280 26.62 13.12 -8.38
N CYS A 281 25.54 12.40 -8.71
CA CYS A 281 24.69 11.72 -7.74
C CYS A 281 24.88 10.19 -7.68
N ARG A 282 25.93 9.62 -8.30
CA ARG A 282 26.05 8.16 -8.51
C ARG A 282 25.90 7.35 -7.20
N SER A 283 26.57 7.76 -6.12
CA SER A 283 26.51 7.05 -4.83
C SER A 283 25.11 7.02 -4.23
N LEU A 284 24.38 8.14 -4.33
CA LEU A 284 22.99 8.24 -3.89
C LEU A 284 22.10 7.30 -4.72
N LEU A 285 22.20 7.35 -6.05
CA LEU A 285 21.37 6.55 -6.94
C LEU A 285 21.60 5.04 -6.76
N GLU A 286 22.84 4.60 -6.53
CA GLU A 286 23.14 3.20 -6.24
C GLU A 286 22.61 2.77 -4.87
N SER A 287 22.69 3.63 -3.85
CA SER A 287 22.12 3.36 -2.53
C SER A 287 20.59 3.22 -2.62
N GLU A 288 19.93 4.13 -3.32
CA GLU A 288 18.47 4.12 -3.52
C GLU A 288 18.00 2.92 -4.36
N LYS A 289 18.77 2.54 -5.38
CA LYS A 289 18.53 1.32 -6.15
C LYS A 289 18.66 0.08 -5.27
N LYS A 290 19.66 0.02 -4.39
CA LYS A 290 19.82 -1.08 -3.43
C LYS A 290 18.62 -1.17 -2.49
N ASP A 291 18.11 -0.05 -1.99
CA ASP A 291 16.91 -0.02 -1.14
C ASP A 291 15.67 -0.53 -1.90
N LEU A 292 15.48 -0.12 -3.16
CA LEU A 292 14.39 -0.63 -4.01
C LEU A 292 14.47 -2.14 -4.22
N LEU A 293 15.68 -2.66 -4.48
CA LEU A 293 15.90 -4.10 -4.65
C LEU A 293 15.69 -4.87 -3.34
N ALA A 294 16.03 -4.28 -2.20
CA ALA A 294 15.75 -4.87 -0.89
C ALA A 294 14.23 -4.97 -0.64
N ASP A 295 13.45 -3.93 -0.97
CA ASP A 295 11.98 -3.96 -0.82
C ASP A 295 11.36 -5.08 -1.67
N LEU A 296 11.83 -5.26 -2.91
CA LEU A 296 11.42 -6.38 -3.78
C LEU A 296 11.85 -7.75 -3.24
N GLN A 297 13.02 -7.86 -2.62
CA GLN A 297 13.51 -9.10 -2.01
C GLN A 297 12.65 -9.53 -0.81
N HIS A 298 12.19 -8.58 -0.01
CA HIS A 298 11.36 -8.84 1.15
C HIS A 298 9.88 -9.09 0.82
N LEU A 299 9.47 -8.81 -0.43
CA LEU A 299 8.08 -8.90 -0.86
C LEU A 299 7.41 -10.25 -0.56
N PRO A 300 8.02 -11.43 -0.82
CA PRO A 300 7.38 -12.73 -0.52
C PRO A 300 7.12 -12.93 0.97
N ILE A 301 8.01 -12.44 1.83
CA ILE A 301 7.87 -12.53 3.29
C ILE A 301 6.69 -11.66 3.73
N ASN A 302 6.67 -10.40 3.28
CA ASN A 302 5.63 -9.45 3.61
C ASN A 302 4.26 -9.92 3.11
N ALA A 303 4.23 -10.51 1.92
CA ALA A 303 3.03 -11.11 1.34
C ALA A 303 2.51 -12.28 2.17
N ALA A 304 3.39 -13.20 2.60
CA ALA A 304 3.00 -14.32 3.46
C ALA A 304 2.41 -13.84 4.80
N ILE A 305 3.07 -12.87 5.47
CA ILE A 305 2.56 -12.27 6.71
C ILE A 305 1.17 -11.66 6.48
N ARG A 306 1.01 -10.90 5.39
CA ARG A 306 -0.28 -10.28 5.06
C ARG A 306 -1.37 -11.31 4.81
N LYS A 307 -1.08 -12.37 4.05
CA LYS A 307 -2.02 -13.47 3.79
C LYS A 307 -2.48 -14.17 5.06
N VAL A 308 -1.56 -14.45 5.98
CA VAL A 308 -1.93 -15.02 7.29
C VAL A 308 -2.85 -14.05 8.04
N ASN A 309 -2.52 -12.75 8.08
CA ASN A 309 -3.36 -11.74 8.73
C ASN A 309 -4.74 -11.59 8.07
N GLU A 310 -4.85 -11.68 6.76
CA GLU A 310 -6.12 -11.67 6.03
C GLU A 310 -6.97 -12.88 6.37
N ILE A 311 -6.37 -14.07 6.45
CA ILE A 311 -7.07 -15.30 6.86
C ILE A 311 -7.49 -15.22 8.33
N VAL A 312 -6.68 -14.63 9.22
CA VAL A 312 -7.08 -14.36 10.62
C VAL A 312 -8.31 -13.45 10.67
N LYS A 313 -8.29 -12.32 9.94
CA LYS A 313 -9.45 -11.40 9.85
C LYS A 313 -10.68 -12.13 9.31
N ARG A 314 -10.53 -12.90 8.24
CA ARG A 314 -11.60 -13.67 7.62
C ARG A 314 -12.19 -14.72 8.57
N ALA A 315 -11.35 -15.48 9.27
CA ALA A 315 -11.80 -16.47 10.25
C ALA A 315 -12.59 -15.83 11.40
N ARG A 316 -12.15 -14.67 11.92
CA ARG A 316 -12.93 -13.93 12.94
C ARG A 316 -14.30 -13.53 12.42
N LEU A 317 -14.37 -12.96 11.23
CA LEU A 317 -15.64 -12.57 10.59
C LEU A 317 -16.55 -13.78 10.35
N ALA A 318 -16.01 -14.88 9.82
CA ALA A 318 -16.77 -16.12 9.57
C ALA A 318 -17.31 -16.72 10.88
N ARG A 319 -16.53 -16.66 11.96
CA ARG A 319 -16.94 -17.11 13.30
C ARG A 319 -18.06 -16.24 13.87
N VAL A 320 -17.93 -14.92 13.84
CA VAL A 320 -18.98 -14.00 14.28
C VAL A 320 -20.26 -14.22 13.48
N HIS A 321 -20.14 -14.34 12.16
CA HIS A 321 -21.25 -14.66 11.26
C HIS A 321 -21.97 -15.96 11.64
N ALA A 322 -21.23 -17.05 11.83
CA ALA A 322 -21.80 -18.32 12.24
C ALA A 322 -22.61 -18.22 13.55
N LEU A 323 -22.09 -17.46 14.52
CA LEU A 323 -22.77 -17.22 15.81
C LEU A 323 -24.04 -16.38 15.65
N ILE A 324 -24.02 -15.36 14.79
CA ILE A 324 -25.21 -14.56 14.46
C ILE A 324 -26.29 -15.44 13.82
N ILE A 325 -25.93 -16.19 12.77
CA ILE A 325 -26.87 -17.05 12.04
C ILE A 325 -27.48 -18.10 12.96
N ALA A 326 -26.67 -18.74 13.79
CA ALA A 326 -27.16 -19.72 14.75
C ALA A 326 -28.06 -19.11 15.83
N HIS A 327 -27.74 -17.90 16.32
CA HIS A 327 -28.58 -17.19 17.28
C HIS A 327 -29.93 -16.77 16.68
N LEU A 328 -29.93 -16.29 15.44
CA LEU A 328 -31.17 -16.01 14.71
C LEU A 328 -32.00 -17.28 14.51
N ARG A 329 -31.36 -18.41 14.18
CA ARG A 329 -32.01 -19.72 14.08
C ARG A 329 -32.63 -20.17 15.41
N GLU A 330 -31.91 -19.99 16.51
CA GLU A 330 -32.34 -20.33 17.88
C GLU A 330 -33.58 -19.55 18.29
N LYS A 331 -33.69 -18.27 17.88
CA LYS A 331 -34.86 -17.41 18.18
C LYS A 331 -36.07 -17.64 17.28
N MET A 332 -35.98 -18.46 16.23
CA MET A 332 -37.11 -18.73 15.34
C MET A 332 -38.10 -19.73 15.96
N PRO A 333 -39.42 -19.44 15.96
CA PRO A 333 -40.42 -20.35 16.50
C PRO A 333 -40.65 -21.57 15.58
N THR A 334 -40.81 -22.74 16.18
CA THR A 334 -40.91 -24.01 15.42
C THR A 334 -42.27 -24.19 14.72
N PHE A 335 -43.36 -23.72 15.32
CA PHE A 335 -44.73 -24.05 14.88
C PHE A 335 -45.53 -22.87 14.29
N TYR A 336 -45.65 -21.73 14.98
CA TYR A 336 -46.47 -20.59 14.55
C TYR A 336 -45.73 -19.25 14.72
N GLY A 337 -46.17 -18.19 14.02
CA GLY A 337 -45.64 -16.83 14.19
C GLY A 337 -44.32 -16.54 13.46
N LYS A 338 -43.88 -17.44 12.58
CA LYS A 338 -42.62 -17.37 11.82
C LYS A 338 -42.40 -16.04 11.07
N ALA A 339 -43.41 -15.57 10.32
CA ALA A 339 -43.31 -14.32 9.57
C ALA A 339 -43.17 -13.08 10.48
N ALA A 340 -43.88 -13.06 11.62
CA ALA A 340 -43.80 -11.97 12.58
C ALA A 340 -42.45 -11.99 13.34
N ALA A 341 -41.96 -13.18 13.70
CA ALA A 341 -40.64 -13.35 14.33
C ALA A 341 -39.51 -12.95 13.38
N LEU A 342 -39.58 -13.34 12.11
CA LEU A 342 -38.63 -12.93 11.07
C LEU A 342 -38.54 -11.41 10.99
N LYS A 343 -39.69 -10.73 10.82
CA LYS A 343 -39.74 -9.26 10.75
C LYS A 343 -39.16 -8.62 12.00
N ASN A 344 -39.56 -9.10 13.18
CA ASN A 344 -39.05 -8.58 14.46
C ASN A 344 -37.53 -8.74 14.60
N LEU A 345 -36.98 -9.91 14.26
CA LEU A 345 -35.54 -10.17 14.33
C LEU A 345 -34.75 -9.33 13.32
N SER A 346 -35.29 -9.13 12.12
CA SER A 346 -34.68 -8.25 11.10
C SER A 346 -34.70 -6.77 11.51
N ASP A 347 -35.79 -6.31 12.10
CA ASP A 347 -35.95 -4.92 12.57
C ASP A 347 -35.08 -4.65 13.81
N ASN A 348 -34.92 -5.64 14.69
CA ASN A 348 -34.14 -5.54 15.94
C ASN A 348 -32.70 -6.09 15.84
N LEU A 349 -32.18 -6.25 14.63
CA LEU A 349 -30.84 -6.79 14.38
C LEU A 349 -29.71 -6.12 15.19
N PRO A 350 -29.67 -4.78 15.40
CA PRO A 350 -28.64 -4.17 16.26
C PRO A 350 -28.63 -4.71 17.69
N ASN A 351 -29.81 -5.00 18.25
CA ASN A 351 -29.93 -5.54 19.60
C ASN A 351 -29.59 -7.02 19.65
N GLU A 352 -29.89 -7.77 18.59
CA GLU A 352 -29.47 -9.17 18.46
C GLU A 352 -27.94 -9.28 18.37
N PHE A 353 -27.27 -8.38 17.64
CA PHE A 353 -25.80 -8.34 17.60
C PHE A 353 -25.21 -8.08 18.99
N LYS A 354 -25.77 -7.12 19.75
CA LYS A 354 -25.36 -6.87 21.15
C LYS A 354 -25.59 -8.10 22.04
N ALA A 355 -26.68 -8.84 21.84
CA ALA A 355 -26.96 -10.06 22.59
C ALA A 355 -25.92 -11.15 22.30
N VAL A 356 -25.56 -11.36 21.04
CA VAL A 356 -24.51 -12.30 20.62
C VAL A 356 -23.14 -11.86 21.17
N SER A 357 -22.80 -10.57 21.05
CA SER A 357 -21.57 -10.00 21.60
C SER A 357 -21.45 -10.27 23.11
N LYS A 358 -22.52 -10.05 23.88
CA LYS A 358 -22.54 -10.32 25.32
C LYS A 358 -22.48 -11.82 25.65
N LYS A 359 -23.22 -12.66 24.92
CA LYS A 359 -23.28 -14.12 25.14
C LYS A 359 -21.91 -14.77 24.92
N TYR A 360 -21.19 -14.37 23.87
CA TYR A 360 -19.93 -14.97 23.45
C TYR A 360 -18.68 -14.12 23.75
N ARG A 361 -18.85 -12.97 24.43
CA ARG A 361 -17.79 -12.02 24.81
C ARG A 361 -16.96 -11.54 23.61
N LEU A 362 -17.65 -11.11 22.55
CA LEU A 362 -17.03 -10.68 21.31
C LEU A 362 -17.01 -9.16 21.21
N PRO A 363 -15.91 -8.54 20.76
CA PRO A 363 -15.86 -7.12 20.55
C PRO A 363 -16.82 -6.72 19.41
N MET A 364 -17.54 -5.61 19.59
CA MET A 364 -18.48 -5.12 18.56
C MET A 364 -17.80 -4.74 17.25
N GLY A 365 -16.49 -4.46 17.25
CA GLY A 365 -15.71 -4.15 16.04
C GLY A 365 -15.54 -5.34 15.08
N ASP A 366 -15.74 -6.57 15.54
CA ASP A 366 -15.68 -7.76 14.69
C ASP A 366 -17.05 -8.08 14.03
N PHE A 367 -18.11 -7.32 14.36
CA PHE A 367 -19.44 -7.50 13.76
C PHE A 367 -19.55 -6.79 12.42
N PRO A 368 -20.29 -7.37 11.46
CA PRO A 368 -20.54 -6.71 10.18
C PRO A 368 -21.40 -5.46 10.34
N ASP A 369 -21.38 -4.59 9.33
CA ASP A 369 -22.30 -3.47 9.25
C ASP A 369 -23.76 -3.97 9.26
N VAL A 370 -24.57 -3.38 10.14
CA VAL A 370 -25.92 -3.88 10.42
C VAL A 370 -26.84 -3.72 9.22
N GLU A 371 -26.73 -2.61 8.49
CA GLU A 371 -27.62 -2.33 7.36
C GLU A 371 -27.25 -3.21 6.16
N ARG A 372 -25.95 -3.36 5.85
CA ARG A 372 -25.49 -4.34 4.84
C ARG A 372 -25.90 -5.76 5.18
N PHE A 373 -25.83 -6.15 6.45
CA PHE A 373 -26.26 -7.48 6.88
C PHE A 373 -27.78 -7.64 6.76
N ARG A 374 -28.56 -6.60 7.10
CA ARG A 374 -30.02 -6.61 6.92
C ARG A 374 -30.41 -6.78 5.46
N GLU A 375 -29.75 -6.06 4.56
CA GLU A 375 -29.95 -6.21 3.11
C GLU A 375 -29.67 -7.63 2.64
N ALA A 376 -28.56 -8.23 3.10
CA ALA A 376 -28.21 -9.60 2.77
C ALA A 376 -29.28 -10.59 3.26
N LEU A 377 -29.89 -10.36 4.44
CA LEU A 377 -30.94 -11.22 4.99
C LEU A 377 -32.28 -11.16 4.23
N VAL A 378 -32.49 -10.18 3.35
CA VAL A 378 -33.76 -10.01 2.63
C VAL A 378 -34.05 -11.24 1.76
N GLY A 379 -35.26 -11.80 1.91
CA GLY A 379 -35.70 -12.97 1.16
C GLY A 379 -35.21 -14.31 1.71
N MET A 380 -34.36 -14.32 2.74
CA MET A 380 -33.93 -15.55 3.41
C MET A 380 -34.94 -16.03 4.44
N LYS A 381 -35.04 -17.36 4.60
CA LYS A 381 -35.88 -17.99 5.63
C LYS A 381 -35.02 -18.43 6.80
N PHE A 382 -35.14 -17.77 7.94
CA PHE A 382 -34.29 -18.06 9.09
C PHE A 382 -34.52 -19.47 9.65
N GLU A 383 -35.64 -20.15 9.34
CA GLU A 383 -35.80 -21.55 9.73
C GLU A 383 -34.93 -22.53 8.91
N GLN A 384 -34.37 -22.08 7.80
CA GLN A 384 -33.45 -22.87 6.97
C GLN A 384 -32.00 -22.65 7.39
N PHE A 385 -31.74 -21.73 8.32
CA PHE A 385 -30.39 -21.52 8.84
C PHE A 385 -29.92 -22.74 9.63
N SER A 386 -28.61 -23.00 9.49
CA SER A 386 -27.93 -24.07 10.18
C SER A 386 -27.93 -23.83 11.70
N VAL A 387 -28.15 -24.91 12.45
CA VAL A 387 -27.97 -24.91 13.91
C VAL A 387 -26.48 -24.82 14.23
N LEU A 388 -26.14 -24.29 15.41
CA LEU A 388 -24.76 -24.17 15.86
C LEU A 388 -24.06 -25.53 15.88
N ASN A 389 -23.02 -25.67 15.06
CA ASN A 389 -22.09 -26.79 15.06
C ASN A 389 -20.85 -26.45 15.90
N GLU A 390 -20.82 -26.94 17.13
CA GLU A 390 -19.72 -26.70 18.08
C GLU A 390 -18.38 -27.23 17.57
N LYS A 391 -18.37 -28.34 16.81
CA LYS A 391 -17.12 -28.92 16.27
C LYS A 391 -16.44 -27.97 15.28
N LEU A 392 -17.24 -27.32 14.42
CA LEU A 392 -16.71 -26.35 13.45
C LEU A 392 -16.22 -25.07 14.13
N LEU A 393 -16.91 -24.62 15.18
CA LEU A 393 -16.45 -23.49 15.97
C LEU A 393 -15.14 -23.79 16.70
N LEU A 394 -15.03 -24.95 17.35
CA LEU A 394 -13.81 -25.37 18.03
C LEU A 394 -12.61 -25.47 17.06
N ALA A 395 -12.83 -25.99 15.84
CA ALA A 395 -11.81 -26.02 14.81
C ALA A 395 -11.36 -24.61 14.40
N SER A 396 -12.31 -23.68 14.24
CA SER A 396 -12.00 -22.27 13.95
C SER A 396 -11.29 -21.57 15.12
N ASP A 397 -11.64 -21.91 16.37
CA ASP A 397 -10.98 -21.38 17.57
C ASP A 397 -9.55 -21.91 17.69
N GLU A 398 -9.31 -23.18 17.37
CA GLU A 398 -7.95 -23.74 17.30
C GLU A 398 -7.12 -23.06 16.21
N ALA A 399 -7.71 -22.83 15.02
CA ALA A 399 -7.04 -22.11 13.94
C ALA A 399 -6.62 -20.69 14.37
N LEU A 400 -7.51 -19.95 15.02
CA LEU A 400 -7.26 -18.57 15.48
C LEU A 400 -6.32 -18.49 16.68
N GLY A 401 -6.43 -19.45 17.62
CA GLY A 401 -5.72 -19.43 18.89
C GLY A 401 -4.34 -20.09 18.86
N LYS A 402 -4.10 -21.00 17.91
CA LYS A 402 -2.88 -21.81 17.85
C LYS A 402 -2.26 -21.83 16.45
N ASP A 403 -2.96 -22.34 15.44
CA ASP A 403 -2.33 -22.67 14.16
C ASP A 403 -1.82 -21.42 13.42
N LEU A 404 -2.68 -20.42 13.22
CA LEU A 404 -2.31 -19.18 12.50
C LEU A 404 -1.24 -18.36 13.25
N PRO A 405 -1.31 -18.18 14.59
CA PRO A 405 -0.22 -17.60 15.36
C PRO A 405 1.11 -18.36 15.23
N GLU A 406 1.09 -19.70 15.22
CA GLU A 406 2.29 -20.52 15.05
C GLU A 406 2.91 -20.32 13.67
N LEU A 407 2.09 -20.22 12.62
CA LEU A 407 2.57 -19.88 11.27
C LEU A 407 3.26 -18.50 11.22
N LEU A 408 2.70 -17.49 11.91
CA LEU A 408 3.32 -16.16 12.02
C LEU A 408 4.68 -16.21 12.74
N GLN A 409 4.83 -17.03 13.79
CA GLN A 409 6.09 -17.17 14.52
C GLN A 409 7.19 -17.86 13.70
N ARG A 410 6.81 -18.72 12.74
CA ARG A 410 7.75 -19.39 11.83
C ARG A 410 8.27 -18.46 10.72
N LEU A 411 7.52 -17.40 10.41
CA LEU A 411 7.95 -16.36 9.49
C LEU A 411 9.03 -15.50 10.15
N PRO A 412 10.05 -15.04 9.41
CA PRO A 412 11.07 -14.16 9.96
C PRO A 412 10.41 -12.91 10.52
N HIS A 413 10.60 -12.61 11.80
CA HIS A 413 10.32 -11.30 12.37
C HIS A 413 11.33 -10.31 11.81
N HIS A 414 11.10 -9.84 10.58
CA HIS A 414 11.64 -8.54 10.24
C HIS A 414 10.71 -7.52 10.86
N SER A 415 11.24 -6.75 11.81
CA SER A 415 10.70 -5.45 12.16
C SER A 415 10.47 -4.74 10.84
N SER A 416 9.22 -4.73 10.36
CA SER A 416 8.90 -3.99 9.15
C SER A 416 9.33 -2.57 9.44
N PHE A 417 10.29 -2.11 8.64
CA PHE A 417 10.38 -0.75 8.15
C PHE A 417 8.99 -0.41 7.59
N THR A 418 8.04 -0.15 8.50
CA THR A 418 6.84 0.57 8.13
C THR A 418 7.37 1.88 7.59
N GLY A 419 6.92 2.29 6.40
CA GLY A 419 7.18 3.62 5.87
C GLY A 419 6.61 4.75 6.73
N THR A 420 6.29 4.49 8.00
CA THR A 420 6.23 5.50 9.03
C THR A 420 7.64 6.02 9.21
N THR A 421 7.89 7.24 8.71
CA THR A 421 9.01 8.06 9.16
C THR A 421 9.27 7.78 10.63
N ALA A 422 10.47 7.33 10.96
CA ALA A 422 10.94 7.44 12.33
C ALA A 422 10.64 8.88 12.75
N LYS A 423 9.75 9.05 13.74
CA LYS A 423 9.63 10.35 14.40
C LYS A 423 11.07 10.71 14.80
N PRO A 424 11.55 11.93 14.53
CA PRO A 424 12.74 12.37 15.24
C PRO A 424 12.40 12.20 16.72
N GLU A 425 13.18 11.37 17.42
CA GLU A 425 13.21 11.35 18.87
C GLU A 425 13.64 12.76 19.28
N LEU A 426 12.64 13.61 19.53
CA LEU A 426 12.80 14.76 20.39
C LEU A 426 12.83 14.16 21.79
N ASP A 427 14.03 14.06 22.34
CA ASP A 427 14.26 13.75 23.74
C ASP A 427 13.41 14.71 24.59
N SER A 428 12.25 14.23 25.02
CA SER A 428 11.52 14.83 26.13
C SER A 428 12.17 14.30 27.39
N GLU A 429 13.07 15.10 27.96
CA GLU A 429 13.55 14.93 29.33
C GLU A 429 12.34 14.99 30.28
N GLU A 430 11.79 13.83 30.62
CA GLU A 430 11.03 13.62 31.84
C GLU A 430 12.00 13.06 32.88
N ASP A 431 12.61 13.92 33.69
CA ASP A 431 13.30 13.50 34.90
C ASP A 431 12.35 13.64 36.10
N GLU A 432 11.95 12.47 36.61
CA GLU A 432 11.30 12.25 37.89
C GLU A 432 12.23 12.69 39.05
N ASP A 433 11.62 13.29 40.07
CA ASP A 433 12.22 13.59 41.37
C ASP A 433 12.71 12.30 42.06
N ASP A 434 14.01 12.21 42.41
CA ASP A 434 14.45 11.58 43.67
C ASP A 434 15.91 11.92 44.06
N GLU A 435 16.12 12.07 45.37
CA GLU A 435 17.24 12.68 46.09
C GLU A 435 18.67 12.05 45.95
N PRO A 436 19.74 12.77 46.37
CA PRO A 436 21.12 12.51 45.96
C PRO A 436 21.91 11.59 46.92
N ARG A 437 22.79 10.75 46.35
CA ARG A 437 23.93 10.15 47.10
C ARG A 437 25.26 10.31 46.37
N GLN A 438 26.19 10.92 47.09
CA GLN A 438 27.56 11.25 46.74
C GLN A 438 28.46 10.01 46.54
N ARG A 439 29.39 10.08 45.55
CA ARG A 439 30.87 10.05 45.71
C ARG A 439 31.57 9.45 44.48
N GLY A 440 32.65 10.09 44.04
CA GLY A 440 33.86 9.37 43.60
C GLY A 440 34.43 9.63 42.19
N LEU A 441 35.12 10.77 42.04
CA LEU A 441 36.44 10.95 41.38
C LEU A 441 36.79 10.26 40.04
N ALA A 442 37.04 11.14 39.05
CA ALA A 442 38.34 11.37 38.38
C ALA A 442 38.46 11.07 36.86
N ARG A 443 38.57 12.21 36.14
CA ARG A 443 39.48 12.54 35.03
C ARG A 443 39.36 11.79 33.70
N THR A 444 39.00 12.54 32.66
CA THR A 444 39.96 12.98 31.62
C THR A 444 39.41 14.15 30.80
N ARG A 445 40.24 15.18 30.58
CA ARG A 445 39.95 16.38 29.80
C ARG A 445 40.11 16.09 28.30
N SER A 446 39.12 16.45 27.48
CA SER A 446 39.33 16.80 26.07
C SER A 446 38.71 18.16 25.79
N ARG A 447 39.44 19.00 25.06
CA ARG A 447 39.13 20.41 24.77
C ARG A 447 38.10 20.48 23.65
N TYR A 448 37.02 21.22 23.86
CA TYR A 448 36.27 21.90 22.80
C TYR A 448 35.97 23.34 23.23
N ALA A 449 36.10 24.26 22.29
CA ALA A 449 35.93 25.71 22.45
C ALA A 449 34.47 26.08 22.79
N PRO A 450 34.20 27.21 23.45
CA PRO A 450 32.83 27.61 23.76
C PRO A 450 32.06 28.00 22.49
N ALA A 451 30.92 27.35 22.27
CA ALA A 451 29.92 27.76 21.29
C ALA A 451 29.29 29.10 21.71
N LYS A 452 28.98 29.95 20.71
CA LYS A 452 28.22 31.20 20.92
C LYS A 452 26.83 30.87 21.51
N PRO A 453 26.25 31.73 22.36
CA PRO A 453 24.91 31.49 22.88
C PRO A 453 23.90 31.53 21.73
N GLU A 454 23.11 30.45 21.59
CA GLU A 454 21.92 30.42 20.75
C GLU A 454 21.01 31.58 21.15
N ARG A 455 20.51 32.31 20.15
CA ARG A 455 19.50 33.34 20.37
C ARG A 455 18.22 32.65 20.77
N ASP A 456 17.71 33.02 21.94
CA ASP A 456 16.48 32.50 22.53
C ASP A 456 15.27 32.77 21.61
N VAL A 457 14.96 31.79 20.76
CA VAL A 457 13.90 31.85 19.74
C VAL A 457 12.54 32.05 20.40
N SER A 458 12.38 31.60 21.64
CA SER A 458 11.17 31.77 22.45
C SER A 458 10.84 33.24 22.67
N ALA A 459 11.82 34.04 23.13
CA ALA A 459 11.62 35.47 23.39
C ALA A 459 11.25 36.25 22.12
N MET A 460 11.80 35.88 20.97
CA MET A 460 11.50 36.50 19.68
C MET A 460 10.08 36.17 19.21
N VAL A 461 9.62 34.92 19.38
CA VAL A 461 8.25 34.51 19.04
C VAL A 461 7.23 35.20 19.95
N TYR A 462 7.51 35.28 21.26
CA TYR A 462 6.64 36.00 22.20
C TYR A 462 6.52 37.50 21.87
N SER A 463 7.63 38.16 21.50
CA SER A 463 7.58 39.57 21.07
C SER A 463 6.78 39.76 19.78
N ILE A 464 6.89 38.84 18.81
CA ILE A 464 6.13 38.93 17.55
C ILE A 464 4.64 38.74 17.82
N VAL A 465 4.25 37.73 18.61
CA VAL A 465 2.85 37.45 18.95
C VAL A 465 2.23 38.62 19.74
N LEU A 466 2.96 39.15 20.73
CA LEU A 466 2.50 40.30 21.51
C LEU A 466 2.36 41.55 20.64
N PHE A 467 3.30 41.80 19.72
CA PHE A 467 3.22 42.91 18.78
C PHE A 467 2.03 42.79 17.84
N THR A 468 1.76 41.58 17.30
CA THR A 468 0.57 41.35 16.46
C THR A 468 -0.74 41.50 17.22
N LEU A 469 -0.81 41.08 18.49
CA LEU A 469 -2.00 41.25 19.33
C LEU A 469 -2.26 42.72 19.67
N VAL A 470 -1.21 43.48 19.98
CA VAL A 470 -1.32 44.93 20.23
C VAL A 470 -1.75 45.67 18.96
N LEU A 471 -1.20 45.31 17.79
CA LEU A 471 -1.63 45.90 16.51
C LEU A 471 -3.09 45.58 16.20
N PHE A 472 -3.52 44.32 16.41
CA PHE A 472 -4.89 43.89 16.19
C PHE A 472 -5.87 44.62 17.13
N PHE A 473 -5.56 44.74 18.42
CA PHE A 473 -6.43 45.46 19.36
C PHE A 473 -6.49 46.97 19.07
N THR A 474 -5.36 47.59 18.72
CA THR A 474 -5.34 49.04 18.40
C THR A 474 -6.06 49.37 17.10
N THR A 475 -5.96 48.52 16.06
CA THR A 475 -6.63 48.77 14.78
C THR A 475 -8.10 48.35 14.78
N VAL A 476 -8.44 47.18 15.34
CA VAL A 476 -9.80 46.64 15.27
C VAL A 476 -10.69 47.24 16.36
N VAL A 477 -10.21 47.29 17.61
CA VAL A 477 -10.99 47.85 18.74
C VAL A 477 -10.93 49.37 18.72
N GLY A 478 -9.77 49.97 18.43
CA GLY A 478 -9.65 51.42 18.25
C GLY A 478 -10.48 51.95 17.08
N GLY A 479 -10.49 51.24 15.95
CA GLY A 479 -11.29 51.61 14.77
C GLY A 479 -12.80 51.51 14.99
N THR A 480 -13.28 50.48 15.70
CA THR A 480 -14.71 50.32 16.00
C THR A 480 -15.22 51.34 17.02
N VAL A 481 -14.40 51.77 17.97
CA VAL A 481 -14.74 52.83 18.94
C VAL A 481 -14.75 54.20 18.25
N ALA A 482 -13.78 54.51 17.38
CA ALA A 482 -13.73 55.77 16.64
C ALA A 482 -14.92 55.97 15.68
N ILE A 483 -15.43 54.88 15.09
CA ILE A 483 -16.63 54.90 14.23
C ILE A 483 -17.91 55.11 15.05
N LYS A 484 -18.00 54.53 16.26
CA LYS A 484 -19.15 54.73 17.15
C LYS A 484 -19.20 56.13 17.77
N MET A 485 -18.05 56.79 17.96
CA MET A 485 -17.96 58.15 18.48
C MET A 485 -17.98 59.26 17.41
N GLY A 486 -18.10 58.90 16.12
CA GLY A 486 -18.31 59.85 15.03
C GLY A 486 -17.08 60.65 14.61
N TRP A 487 -15.87 60.18 14.92
CA TRP A 487 -14.62 60.91 14.64
C TRP A 487 -14.01 60.61 13.27
N VAL A 488 -14.52 59.60 12.55
CA VAL A 488 -14.05 59.23 11.20
C VAL A 488 -15.24 58.96 10.29
N ASP A 489 -15.27 59.63 9.15
CA ASP A 489 -16.33 59.49 8.15
C ASP A 489 -16.20 58.15 7.40
N ARG A 490 -17.31 57.42 7.27
CA ARG A 490 -17.36 56.07 6.67
C ARG A 490 -16.84 56.04 5.22
N ARG A 491 -16.86 57.18 4.52
CA ARG A 491 -16.35 57.29 3.15
C ARG A 491 -14.83 57.19 3.05
N VAL A 492 -14.08 57.62 4.08
CA VAL A 492 -12.61 57.59 4.07
C VAL A 492 -12.08 56.17 4.26
N LEU A 493 -12.76 55.36 5.06
CA LEU A 493 -12.40 53.96 5.28
C LEU A 493 -12.68 53.07 4.06
N ALA A 494 -13.73 53.38 3.29
CA ALA A 494 -14.06 52.66 2.06
C ALA A 494 -12.98 52.86 0.98
N THR A 495 -12.38 54.04 0.90
CA THR A 495 -11.28 54.34 -0.03
C THR A 495 -9.99 53.61 0.35
N LEU A 496 -9.69 53.49 1.66
CA LEU A 496 -8.53 52.78 2.18
C LEU A 496 -8.61 51.26 1.96
N LEU A 497 -9.81 50.68 2.11
CA LEU A 497 -10.05 49.26 1.84
C LEU A 497 -9.97 48.95 0.34
N ALA A 498 -10.46 49.85 -0.53
CA ALA A 498 -10.34 49.69 -1.98
C ALA A 498 -8.88 49.73 -2.48
N THR A 499 -7.98 50.48 -1.81
CA THR A 499 -6.54 50.48 -2.11
C THR A 499 -5.77 49.26 -1.60
N LEU A 500 -6.34 48.50 -0.66
CA LEU A 500 -5.75 47.25 -0.16
C LEU A 500 -6.10 46.06 -1.07
N ASP A 501 -7.29 46.06 -1.68
CA ASP A 501 -7.68 45.05 -2.68
C ASP A 501 -6.89 45.16 -3.99
N SER A 502 -6.36 46.34 -4.34
CA SER A 502 -5.56 46.52 -5.57
C SER A 502 -4.11 46.04 -5.47
N HIS A 503 -3.68 45.50 -4.32
CA HIS A 503 -2.32 45.00 -4.10
C HIS A 503 -2.21 43.49 -3.86
N GLN A 504 -3.28 42.71 -4.07
CA GLN A 504 -3.17 41.27 -4.25
C GLN A 504 -3.02 40.91 -5.74
N LEU A 505 -1.76 40.76 -6.17
CA LEU A 505 -1.33 40.06 -7.38
C LEU A 505 -0.30 39.01 -6.98
#